data_AF-A0A126Q5F4-F1
#
_entry.id   AF-A0A126Q5F4-F1
#
_cell.length_a   1.000
_cell.length_b   1.000
_cell.length_c   1.000
_cell.angle_alpha   90.00
_cell.angle_beta   90.00
_cell.angle_gamma   90.00
#
_symmetry.space_group_name_H-M   'P 1'
#
loop_
_entity.id
_entity.type
_entity.pdbx_description
1 polymer ?
#
loop_
_entity_poly.entity_id
_entity_poly.type
_entity_poly.pdbx_seq_one_letter_code
_entity_poly.pdbx_strand_id
1 'polypeptide(L)'
;MSLKLEIDFAFAVGSKLLLGGWAVAGDDISKHQLQFARECSDLLLFKRPDVCAVMQCSENHSTGFLIALANTGENEIEVTWGEVTHHINLDDVSFTQQLVELEVLPSAYFNDATALLERNGFYWGQKSLSFSENTPSSLSLSHKDSRIVIDYAFILDTNIVLLIGWVLDEARLFKRINLRLNNIISDCILQDAFFHPRYDVVEALELPINYGEKIGFAFTVSLSEPISPNIELMYSVDGTFFTGAALKAEPFRREETWLTEILLANVDITNTAKFPKLAKHVTPAIEKSWLGRLQAPNAVNVKQFGNKVANPLLSLVIPIYGRYDFVQIQMSQFSLDSDFDNIEIVYVLDDPRIKHAFMVTCKGVFETFGVPFKVVLSERNLGYAGANNLGVSHASSEHIVLLNSDVIPKKSHQFLTLLQQFENAESVGILSGTLLYEDNTIQHQGMEYMQDPSHPGMWMNYHPQKGFPLSLTESFDIKEAQAVTGALMLMTKQQYLDVGGFDIGYILGDFEDSDLCMKVRNTGKRIAVSGLVHMYHLERLSQSLVSGNTWKHTLSMVNGLRHTNKWNNEVENVVAGNG
;
A
#
# COMPACT_ATOMS: atom_id res chain seq x y z
N MET A 1 4.14 -35.92 29.03
CA MET A 1 5.06 -34.76 28.97
C MET A 1 5.27 -34.26 30.38
N SER A 2 6.50 -33.88 30.75
CA SER A 2 6.71 -33.05 31.94
C SER A 2 6.10 -31.67 31.69
N LEU A 3 5.51 -31.08 32.72
CA LEU A 3 4.94 -29.73 32.67
C LEU A 3 6.02 -28.73 32.21
N LYS A 4 5.66 -27.82 31.31
CA LYS A 4 6.52 -26.72 30.84
C LYS A 4 5.77 -25.41 30.90
N LEU A 5 6.44 -24.39 31.40
CA LEU A 5 5.93 -23.02 31.52
C LEU A 5 7.03 -22.09 31.01
N GLU A 6 6.64 -21.17 30.13
CA GLU A 6 7.54 -20.19 29.54
C GLU A 6 6.92 -18.79 29.69
N ILE A 7 7.76 -17.80 29.99
CA ILE A 7 7.37 -16.39 30.01
C ILE A 7 7.79 -15.78 28.68
N ASP A 8 6.82 -15.38 27.87
CA ASP A 8 7.05 -14.72 26.59
C ASP A 8 7.52 -13.26 26.81
N PHE A 9 7.02 -12.61 27.87
CA PHE A 9 7.41 -11.25 28.24
C PHE A 9 7.10 -10.89 29.70
N ALA A 10 7.87 -9.94 30.22
CA ALA A 10 7.67 -9.31 31.52
C ALA A 10 8.00 -7.82 31.42
N PHE A 11 7.08 -6.93 31.82
CA PHE A 11 7.38 -5.50 31.89
C PHE A 11 6.71 -4.81 33.06
N ALA A 12 7.44 -3.88 33.67
CA ALA A 12 6.92 -3.05 34.75
C ALA A 12 6.14 -1.86 34.19
N VAL A 13 4.95 -1.63 34.75
CA VAL A 13 4.11 -0.46 34.51
C VAL A 13 3.81 0.18 35.87
N GLY A 14 4.61 1.19 36.25
CA GLY A 14 4.51 1.81 37.57
C GLY A 14 4.74 0.79 38.71
N SER A 15 3.76 0.66 39.62
CA SER A 15 3.78 -0.29 40.74
C SER A 15 3.28 -1.70 40.37
N LYS A 16 3.01 -1.98 39.09
CA LYS A 16 2.53 -3.28 38.60
C LYS A 16 3.53 -3.92 37.65
N LEU A 17 3.55 -5.25 37.63
CA LEU A 17 4.37 -6.08 36.78
C LEU A 17 3.42 -6.95 35.93
N LEU A 18 3.43 -6.74 34.60
CA LEU A 18 2.64 -7.52 33.68
C LEU A 18 3.47 -8.68 33.11
N LEU A 19 2.92 -9.88 33.16
CA LEU A 19 3.56 -11.11 32.71
C LEU A 19 2.65 -11.83 31.74
N GLY A 20 3.19 -12.19 30.57
CA GLY A 20 2.50 -13.00 29.59
C GLY A 20 3.34 -14.22 29.21
N GLY A 21 2.69 -15.36 29.05
CA GLY A 21 3.37 -16.61 28.74
C GLY A 21 2.41 -17.73 28.40
N TRP A 22 2.94 -18.95 28.38
CA TRP A 22 2.16 -20.15 28.12
C TRP A 22 2.62 -21.32 28.98
N ALA A 23 1.71 -22.27 29.18
CA ALA A 23 1.96 -23.51 29.89
C ALA A 23 1.40 -24.70 29.12
N VAL A 24 2.10 -25.84 29.18
CA VAL A 24 1.69 -27.13 28.61
C VAL A 24 1.83 -28.24 29.66
N ALA A 25 0.79 -29.07 29.79
CA ALA A 25 0.75 -30.22 30.69
C ALA A 25 0.65 -31.56 29.91
N GLY A 26 0.92 -32.67 30.60
CA GLY A 26 0.76 -34.01 30.04
C GLY A 26 -0.70 -34.48 29.93
N ASP A 27 -1.61 -33.78 30.59
CA ASP A 27 -3.05 -34.03 30.71
C ASP A 27 -3.84 -32.72 30.64
N ASP A 28 -5.13 -32.77 30.99
CA ASP A 28 -6.02 -31.59 30.94
C ASP A 28 -5.52 -30.47 31.85
N ILE A 29 -5.17 -29.33 31.24
CA ILE A 29 -4.52 -28.22 31.93
C ILE A 29 -5.43 -27.53 32.95
N SER A 30 -6.75 -27.68 32.82
CA SER A 30 -7.73 -27.12 33.76
C SER A 30 -7.69 -27.75 35.16
N LYS A 31 -7.10 -28.94 35.29
CA LYS A 31 -6.97 -29.65 36.58
C LYS A 31 -5.92 -29.05 37.50
N HIS A 32 -5.15 -28.10 36.99
CA HIS A 32 -4.00 -27.57 37.66
C HIS A 32 -4.15 -26.03 37.74
N GLN A 33 -4.24 -25.49 38.95
CA GLN A 33 -4.43 -24.05 39.14
C GLN A 33 -3.10 -23.31 39.08
N LEU A 34 -3.04 -22.26 38.26
CA LEU A 34 -1.93 -21.31 38.20
C LEU A 34 -2.06 -20.27 39.32
N GLN A 35 -1.04 -20.17 40.16
CA GLN A 35 -0.97 -19.23 41.27
C GLN A 35 0.38 -18.50 41.27
N PHE A 36 0.36 -17.22 41.66
CA PHE A 36 1.55 -16.39 41.78
C PHE A 36 1.62 -15.86 43.22
N ALA A 37 2.81 -15.85 43.82
CA ALA A 37 2.98 -15.55 45.24
C ALA A 37 2.76 -14.05 45.62
N ARG A 38 2.65 -13.15 44.63
CA ARG A 38 2.45 -11.70 44.83
C ARG A 38 0.95 -11.35 44.78
N GLU A 39 0.55 -10.25 45.43
CA GLU A 39 -0.84 -9.75 45.33
C GLU A 39 -1.26 -9.59 43.85
N CYS A 40 -2.25 -10.37 43.46
CA CYS A 40 -2.77 -10.47 42.09
C CYS A 40 -3.98 -9.57 41.92
N SER A 41 -4.04 -8.82 40.82
CA SER A 41 -5.24 -8.05 40.47
C SER A 41 -6.22 -8.85 39.61
N ASP A 42 -5.77 -9.54 38.54
CA ASP A 42 -6.60 -10.39 37.68
C ASP A 42 -5.72 -11.33 36.82
N LEU A 43 -6.06 -12.62 36.71
CA LEU A 43 -5.41 -13.62 35.86
C LEU A 43 -6.31 -13.96 34.66
N LEU A 44 -5.83 -13.66 33.45
CA LEU A 44 -6.53 -13.96 32.20
C LEU A 44 -5.93 -15.20 31.53
N LEU A 45 -6.76 -16.17 31.19
CA LEU A 45 -6.36 -17.40 30.48
C LEU A 45 -6.95 -17.42 29.06
N PHE A 46 -6.17 -17.85 28.08
CA PHE A 46 -6.60 -17.94 26.68
C PHE A 46 -5.96 -19.15 25.97
N LYS A 47 -6.43 -19.46 24.76
CA LYS A 47 -5.92 -20.59 23.97
C LYS A 47 -4.69 -20.18 23.15
N ARG A 48 -3.74 -21.11 22.97
CA ARG A 48 -2.52 -20.95 22.15
C ARG A 48 -2.38 -22.09 21.12
N PRO A 49 -3.11 -22.03 20.00
CA PRO A 49 -3.05 -23.07 18.97
C PRO A 49 -1.66 -23.21 18.33
N ASP A 50 -0.91 -22.11 18.27
CA ASP A 50 0.48 -22.04 17.84
C ASP A 50 1.41 -22.87 18.75
N VAL A 51 1.26 -22.76 20.07
CA VAL A 51 2.01 -23.56 21.05
C VAL A 51 1.63 -25.05 20.93
N CYS A 52 0.34 -25.34 20.73
CA CYS A 52 -0.14 -26.72 20.53
C CYS A 52 0.48 -27.37 19.29
N ALA A 53 0.62 -26.62 18.20
CA ALA A 53 1.24 -27.10 16.96
C ALA A 53 2.74 -27.40 17.14
N VAL A 54 3.47 -26.54 17.86
CA VAL A 54 4.91 -26.72 18.14
C VAL A 54 5.15 -27.85 19.14
N MET A 55 4.34 -27.91 20.20
CA MET A 55 4.47 -28.89 21.28
C MET A 55 3.78 -30.22 20.98
N GLN A 56 3.08 -30.33 19.85
CA GLN A 56 2.34 -31.53 19.42
C GLN A 56 1.37 -32.03 20.51
N CYS A 57 0.61 -31.13 21.12
CA CYS A 57 -0.36 -31.44 22.17
C CYS A 57 -1.79 -31.01 21.81
N SER A 58 -2.78 -31.59 22.49
CA SER A 58 -4.19 -31.18 22.37
C SER A 58 -4.40 -29.77 22.93
N GLU A 59 -5.37 -29.02 22.40
CA GLU A 59 -5.74 -27.69 22.91
C GLU A 59 -6.12 -27.70 24.39
N ASN A 60 -6.66 -28.82 24.89
CA ASN A 60 -7.04 -28.95 26.30
C ASN A 60 -5.83 -29.18 27.23
N HIS A 61 -4.63 -29.35 26.68
CA HIS A 61 -3.38 -29.56 27.44
C HIS A 61 -2.50 -28.30 27.48
N SER A 62 -2.92 -27.18 26.85
CA SER A 62 -2.14 -25.95 26.75
C SER A 62 -3.00 -24.72 27.07
N THR A 63 -2.41 -23.72 27.73
CA THR A 63 -3.05 -22.41 27.92
C THR A 63 -2.03 -21.29 27.88
N GLY A 64 -2.41 -20.16 27.27
CA GLY A 64 -1.72 -18.89 27.44
C GLY A 64 -2.27 -18.16 28.65
N PHE A 65 -1.43 -17.37 29.31
CA PHE A 65 -1.85 -16.55 30.45
C PHE A 65 -1.31 -15.13 30.34
N LEU A 66 -2.05 -14.19 30.93
CA LEU A 66 -1.65 -12.81 31.17
C LEU A 66 -2.03 -12.45 32.61
N ILE A 67 -1.09 -11.88 33.37
CA ILE A 67 -1.32 -11.53 34.77
C ILE A 67 -0.63 -10.22 35.15
N ALA A 68 -1.29 -9.43 35.99
CA ALA A 68 -0.72 -8.24 36.62
C ALA A 68 -0.46 -8.47 38.11
N LEU A 69 0.82 -8.43 38.49
CA LEU A 69 1.31 -8.57 39.87
C LEU A 69 1.74 -7.21 40.44
N ALA A 70 1.88 -7.10 41.76
CA ALA A 70 2.60 -5.99 42.37
C ALA A 70 4.11 -6.03 41.99
N ASN A 71 4.66 -4.89 41.59
CA ASN A 71 6.07 -4.72 41.30
C ASN A 71 6.84 -4.39 42.60
N THR A 72 7.52 -5.39 43.16
CA THR A 72 8.32 -5.25 44.39
C THR A 72 9.78 -4.86 44.12
N GLY A 73 10.18 -4.73 42.85
CA GLY A 73 11.57 -4.48 42.46
C GLY A 73 12.49 -5.71 42.53
N GLU A 74 11.96 -6.88 42.90
CA GLU A 74 12.70 -8.14 42.87
C GLU A 74 12.62 -8.80 41.48
N ASN A 75 13.78 -9.24 40.97
CA ASN A 75 13.94 -9.85 39.63
C ASN A 75 13.58 -11.33 39.59
N GLU A 76 13.06 -11.91 40.67
CA GLU A 76 12.62 -13.31 40.71
C GLU A 76 11.13 -13.40 41.07
N ILE A 77 10.41 -14.27 40.39
CA ILE A 77 8.99 -14.53 40.67
C ILE A 77 8.79 -16.01 40.94
N GLU A 78 8.11 -16.28 42.05
CA GLU A 78 7.62 -17.60 42.40
C GLU A 78 6.24 -17.84 41.78
N VAL A 79 6.17 -18.89 40.96
CA VAL A 79 4.96 -19.35 40.28
C VAL A 79 4.68 -20.77 40.70
N THR A 80 3.49 -21.00 41.27
CA THR A 80 3.05 -22.33 41.71
C THR A 80 1.94 -22.81 40.78
N TRP A 81 2.07 -24.04 40.29
CA TRP A 81 1.08 -24.67 39.44
C TRP A 81 0.78 -26.08 39.94
N GLY A 82 -0.40 -26.29 40.54
CA GLY A 82 -0.71 -27.52 41.26
C GLY A 82 0.17 -27.71 42.51
N GLU A 83 0.92 -28.82 42.59
CA GLU A 83 1.86 -29.10 43.71
C GLU A 83 3.30 -28.67 43.44
N VAL A 84 3.59 -28.08 42.26
CA VAL A 84 4.96 -27.73 41.84
C VAL A 84 5.16 -26.23 41.84
N THR A 85 6.24 -25.78 42.46
CA THR A 85 6.66 -24.38 42.52
C THR A 85 7.91 -24.16 41.68
N HIS A 86 7.87 -23.15 40.82
CA HIS A 86 8.96 -22.71 39.97
C HIS A 86 9.40 -21.30 40.34
N HIS A 87 10.70 -21.04 40.27
CA HIS A 87 11.27 -19.72 40.43
C HIS A 87 11.75 -19.25 39.06
N ILE A 88 11.28 -18.08 38.62
CA ILE A 88 11.57 -17.53 37.30
C ILE A 88 12.40 -16.25 37.50
N ASN A 89 13.61 -16.25 36.93
CA ASN A 89 14.43 -15.06 36.87
C ASN A 89 13.98 -14.18 35.69
N LEU A 90 13.65 -12.93 35.98
CA LEU A 90 13.19 -11.93 35.02
C LEU A 90 14.35 -11.23 34.30
N ASP A 91 15.61 -11.39 34.74
CA ASP A 91 16.78 -10.79 34.09
C ASP A 91 17.05 -11.36 32.70
N ASP A 92 16.62 -12.60 32.44
CA ASP A 92 16.66 -13.24 31.11
C ASP A 92 15.51 -12.79 30.19
N VAL A 93 14.66 -11.88 30.68
CA VAL A 93 13.50 -11.30 30.00
C VAL A 93 13.70 -9.79 29.89
N SER A 94 13.51 -9.19 28.72
CA SER A 94 13.86 -7.78 28.46
C SER A 94 13.05 -6.78 29.32
N PHE A 95 13.71 -6.14 30.30
CA PHE A 95 13.13 -5.21 31.31
C PHE A 95 13.77 -3.81 31.28
N THR A 96 13.01 -2.72 31.48
CA THR A 96 13.50 -1.32 31.44
C THR A 96 12.89 -0.43 32.54
N GLN A 97 13.69 0.40 33.25
CA GLN A 97 13.28 1.29 34.37
C GLN A 97 13.64 2.78 34.17
N GLN A 98 12.92 3.71 34.82
CA GLN A 98 12.86 5.18 34.54
C GLN A 98 13.55 6.10 35.61
N LEU A 99 13.75 7.38 35.22
CA LEU A 99 14.53 8.50 35.79
C LEU A 99 13.91 9.28 36.98
N VAL A 100 14.77 10.00 37.73
CA VAL A 100 14.48 10.85 38.92
C VAL A 100 14.69 12.36 38.64
N GLU A 101 13.89 13.21 39.29
CA GLU A 101 13.75 14.67 39.17
C GLU A 101 14.85 15.53 39.85
N LEU A 102 15.00 16.80 39.42
CA LEU A 102 15.75 17.88 40.10
C LEU A 102 14.94 19.20 40.10
N GLU A 103 14.99 19.96 41.20
CA GLU A 103 14.20 21.17 41.45
C GLU A 103 14.57 22.40 40.61
N VAL A 104 13.57 23.27 40.37
CA VAL A 104 13.57 24.38 39.40
C VAL A 104 13.75 25.75 40.09
N LEU A 105 14.43 26.67 39.41
CA LEU A 105 14.54 28.09 39.77
C LEU A 105 13.17 28.83 39.70
N PRO A 106 13.01 29.98 40.37
CA PRO A 106 11.71 30.67 40.45
C PRO A 106 11.15 31.09 39.08
N SER A 107 9.90 30.71 38.83
CA SER A 107 9.17 30.82 37.55
C SER A 107 8.99 32.24 37.00
N ALA A 108 9.08 33.26 37.86
CA ALA A 108 8.92 34.66 37.45
C ALA A 108 10.07 35.16 36.54
N TYR A 109 11.31 34.74 36.80
CA TYR A 109 12.48 35.19 36.02
C TYR A 109 12.56 34.54 34.63
N PHE A 110 12.01 33.33 34.49
CA PHE A 110 11.97 32.59 33.22
C PHE A 110 10.95 33.17 32.24
N ASN A 111 9.79 33.59 32.73
CA ASN A 111 8.70 34.06 31.87
C ASN A 111 9.03 35.37 31.15
N ASP A 112 9.66 36.32 31.86
CA ASP A 112 10.00 37.63 31.29
C ASP A 112 11.15 37.56 30.28
N ALA A 113 12.11 36.63 30.49
CA ALA A 113 13.19 36.39 29.54
C ALA A 113 12.69 35.63 28.30
N THR A 114 11.85 34.61 28.48
CA THR A 114 11.34 33.75 27.41
C THR A 114 10.47 34.54 26.44
N ALA A 115 9.55 35.37 26.94
CA ALA A 115 8.68 36.20 26.10
C ALA A 115 9.43 37.23 25.24
N LEU A 116 10.54 37.77 25.75
CA LEU A 116 11.37 38.74 25.03
C LEU A 116 12.17 38.09 23.88
N LEU A 117 12.57 36.84 24.06
CA LEU A 117 13.41 36.09 23.12
C LEU A 117 12.56 35.42 22.02
N GLU A 118 11.40 34.88 22.37
CA GLU A 118 10.41 34.32 21.43
C GLU A 118 9.88 35.36 20.43
N ARG A 119 9.64 36.59 20.88
CA ARG A 119 9.22 37.71 20.02
C ARG A 119 10.22 38.08 18.93
N ASN A 120 11.49 37.73 19.11
CA ASN A 120 12.57 38.05 18.18
C ASN A 120 13.02 36.83 17.37
N GLY A 121 12.27 35.72 17.40
CA GLY A 121 12.61 34.48 16.68
C GLY A 121 13.78 33.71 17.28
N PHE A 122 14.22 34.08 18.50
CA PHE A 122 15.27 33.38 19.23
C PHE A 122 14.63 32.41 20.23
N TYR A 123 14.43 31.17 19.79
CA TYR A 123 13.94 30.10 20.65
C TYR A 123 15.06 29.61 21.56
N TRP A 124 14.93 29.84 22.87
CA TRP A 124 15.90 29.35 23.84
C TRP A 124 15.71 27.87 24.08
N GLY A 125 16.74 27.12 23.67
CA GLY A 125 16.80 25.69 23.81
C GLY A 125 17.59 25.05 22.68
N GLN A 126 18.83 25.46 22.43
CA GLN A 126 19.81 24.47 21.93
C GLN A 126 20.18 23.57 23.11
N LYS A 127 19.21 22.82 23.65
CA LYS A 127 19.58 21.56 24.30
C LYS A 127 20.04 20.69 23.16
N SER A 128 21.35 20.39 23.12
CA SER A 128 21.82 19.28 22.33
C SER A 128 21.09 18.05 22.86
N LEU A 129 20.07 17.61 22.13
CA LEU A 129 19.43 16.34 22.41
C LEU A 129 20.49 15.26 22.19
N SER A 130 20.67 14.39 23.18
CA SER A 130 21.57 13.26 23.04
C SER A 130 20.94 12.23 22.10
N PHE A 131 21.37 12.24 20.85
CA PHE A 131 21.02 11.19 19.89
C PHE A 131 21.94 9.99 20.13
N SER A 132 21.38 8.88 20.60
CA SER A 132 22.09 7.60 20.72
C SER A 132 21.43 6.54 19.85
N GLU A 133 22.01 5.34 19.76
CA GLU A 133 21.41 4.22 19.04
C GLU A 133 20.01 3.87 19.56
N ASN A 134 19.75 4.14 20.85
CA ASN A 134 18.46 3.90 21.51
C ASN A 134 17.45 5.05 21.36
N THR A 135 17.75 6.07 20.54
CA THR A 135 16.77 7.13 20.26
C THR A 135 15.54 6.50 19.62
N PRO A 136 14.34 6.68 20.18
CA PRO A 136 13.17 5.95 19.72
C PRO A 136 12.67 6.53 18.38
N SER A 137 12.08 5.66 17.55
CA SER A 137 11.38 6.06 16.32
C SER A 137 9.90 6.38 16.54
N SER A 138 9.40 6.12 17.75
CA SER A 138 8.11 6.56 18.26
C SER A 138 8.29 7.46 19.49
N LEU A 139 7.33 8.34 19.75
CA LEU A 139 7.47 9.32 20.83
C LEU A 139 6.10 9.75 21.35
N SER A 140 5.98 9.90 22.67
CA SER A 140 4.78 10.42 23.32
C SER A 140 5.11 11.73 24.02
N LEU A 141 4.30 12.75 23.79
CA LEU A 141 4.36 14.05 24.46
C LEU A 141 3.01 14.30 25.15
N SER A 142 3.05 14.79 26.38
CA SER A 142 1.85 15.08 27.16
C SER A 142 1.91 16.49 27.71
N HIS A 143 0.76 17.17 27.75
CA HIS A 143 0.60 18.47 28.38
C HIS A 143 -0.79 18.57 29.01
N LYS A 144 -0.84 18.66 30.34
CA LYS A 144 -2.08 18.53 31.12
C LYS A 144 -2.78 17.21 30.76
N ASP A 145 -4.06 17.27 30.43
CA ASP A 145 -4.88 16.10 30.04
C ASP A 145 -4.76 15.77 28.55
N SER A 146 -4.00 16.55 27.78
CA SER A 146 -3.80 16.33 26.35
C SER A 146 -2.53 15.51 26.11
N ARG A 147 -2.61 14.56 25.17
CA ARG A 147 -1.51 13.69 24.79
C ARG A 147 -1.40 13.60 23.28
N ILE A 148 -0.17 13.62 22.77
CA ILE A 148 0.14 13.32 21.39
C ILE A 148 1.19 12.24 21.30
N VAL A 149 0.99 11.28 20.39
CA VAL A 149 1.89 10.16 20.16
C VAL A 149 2.21 10.08 18.68
N ILE A 150 3.49 9.93 18.37
CA ILE A 150 4.02 9.56 17.05
C ILE A 150 4.25 8.06 17.08
N ASP A 151 3.52 7.33 16.26
CA ASP A 151 3.70 5.89 16.07
C ASP A 151 4.86 5.64 15.09
N TYR A 152 4.93 6.43 14.01
CA TYR A 152 5.92 6.28 12.97
C TYR A 152 6.44 7.64 12.48
N ALA A 153 7.76 7.72 12.28
CA ALA A 153 8.43 8.81 11.60
C ALA A 153 9.27 8.27 10.45
N PHE A 154 8.91 8.61 9.21
CA PHE A 154 9.59 8.11 8.02
C PHE A 154 10.19 9.23 7.17
N ILE A 155 11.42 9.02 6.71
CA ILE A 155 12.03 9.81 5.64
C ILE A 155 11.56 9.22 4.32
N LEU A 156 10.77 9.98 3.56
CA LEU A 156 10.19 9.54 2.29
C LEU A 156 11.03 9.94 1.08
N ASP A 157 11.71 11.08 1.15
CA ASP A 157 12.74 11.49 0.20
C ASP A 157 13.79 12.36 0.90
N THR A 158 14.65 13.06 0.15
CA THR A 158 15.71 13.88 0.76
C THR A 158 15.17 14.95 1.70
N ASN A 159 13.96 15.46 1.48
CA ASN A 159 13.44 16.66 2.14
C ASN A 159 12.03 16.49 2.75
N ILE A 160 11.39 15.31 2.60
CA ILE A 160 10.05 15.03 3.12
C ILE A 160 10.09 13.97 4.23
N VAL A 161 9.56 14.36 5.39
CA VAL A 161 9.27 13.46 6.52
C VAL A 161 7.76 13.20 6.56
N LEU A 162 7.36 11.96 6.83
CA LEU A 162 6.00 11.60 7.19
C LEU A 162 5.94 11.27 8.68
N LEU A 163 5.00 11.90 9.39
CA LEU A 163 4.63 11.53 10.74
C LEU A 163 3.24 10.90 10.74
N ILE A 164 3.11 9.74 11.38
CA ILE A 164 1.85 9.05 11.63
C ILE A 164 1.73 8.85 13.13
N GLY A 165 0.55 9.16 13.68
CA GLY A 165 0.32 9.07 15.11
C GLY A 165 -1.12 9.29 15.49
N TRP A 166 -1.32 9.66 16.75
CA TRP A 166 -2.63 10.02 17.28
C TRP A 166 -2.54 11.09 18.37
N VAL A 167 -3.62 11.84 18.54
CA VAL A 167 -3.74 12.94 19.50
C VAL A 167 -5.05 12.83 20.28
N LEU A 168 -4.95 12.93 21.61
CA LEU A 168 -6.07 13.13 22.51
C LEU A 168 -5.97 14.56 23.06
N ASP A 169 -6.88 15.42 22.62
CA ASP A 169 -6.81 16.84 22.97
C ASP A 169 -8.18 17.50 22.87
N GLU A 170 -9.07 17.16 23.80
CA GLU A 170 -10.43 17.71 23.87
C GLU A 170 -10.43 19.24 23.96
N ALA A 171 -9.51 19.79 24.74
CA ALA A 171 -9.35 21.22 24.94
C ALA A 171 -8.67 21.95 23.76
N ARG A 172 -8.27 21.21 22.71
CA ARG A 172 -7.58 21.74 21.51
C ARG A 172 -6.35 22.58 21.85
N LEU A 173 -5.61 22.15 22.87
CA LEU A 173 -4.40 22.78 23.36
C LEU A 173 -3.28 22.71 22.33
N PHE A 174 -3.12 21.57 21.64
CA PHE A 174 -2.14 21.40 20.57
C PHE A 174 -2.60 22.09 19.29
N LYS A 175 -2.03 23.27 19.02
CA LYS A 175 -2.27 23.98 17.76
C LYS A 175 -1.27 23.59 16.68
N ARG A 176 -0.03 23.29 17.05
CA ARG A 176 1.07 22.96 16.13
C ARG A 176 1.95 21.86 16.66
N ILE A 177 2.49 21.08 15.73
CA ILE A 177 3.57 20.11 15.93
C ILE A 177 4.65 20.53 14.95
N ASN A 178 5.81 20.92 15.42
CA ASN A 178 6.87 21.43 14.56
C ASN A 178 8.06 20.48 14.63
N LEU A 179 8.70 20.26 13.50
CA LEU A 179 9.95 19.54 13.43
C LEU A 179 11.08 20.56 13.40
N ARG A 180 12.05 20.40 14.30
CA ARG A 180 13.32 21.09 14.20
C ARG A 180 14.36 20.14 13.62
N LEU A 181 14.94 20.55 12.50
CA LEU A 181 16.09 19.91 11.89
C LEU A 181 17.17 20.97 11.74
N ASN A 182 18.33 20.74 12.37
CA ASN A 182 19.40 21.73 12.46
C ASN A 182 18.85 23.07 13.00
N ASN A 183 18.93 24.13 12.20
CA ASN A 183 18.44 25.48 12.53
C ASN A 183 17.08 25.80 11.90
N ILE A 184 16.44 24.85 11.23
CA ILE A 184 15.14 25.04 10.57
C ILE A 184 14.05 24.46 11.45
N ILE A 185 12.99 25.23 11.67
CA ILE A 185 11.77 24.79 12.34
C ILE A 185 10.68 24.77 11.27
N SER A 186 10.04 23.61 11.09
CA SER A 186 8.86 23.52 10.22
C SER A 186 7.67 24.23 10.85
N ASP A 187 6.75 24.73 10.04
CA ASP A 187 5.47 25.27 10.53
C ASP A 187 4.37 24.26 10.19
N CYS A 188 4.13 23.29 11.08
CA CYS A 188 3.08 22.30 10.86
C CYS A 188 1.92 22.51 11.84
N ILE A 189 0.80 22.91 11.26
CA ILE A 189 -0.45 23.12 11.97
C ILE A 189 -1.17 21.79 12.08
N LEU A 190 -1.42 21.32 13.30
CA LEU A 190 -2.05 20.02 13.52
C LEU A 190 -3.45 19.96 12.89
N GLN A 191 -4.18 21.09 12.87
CA GLN A 191 -5.49 21.20 12.23
C GLN A 191 -5.45 20.99 10.71
N ASP A 192 -4.28 21.16 10.08
CA ASP A 192 -4.09 20.92 8.65
C ASP A 192 -3.84 19.44 8.34
N ALA A 193 -3.48 18.62 9.34
CA ALA A 193 -3.20 17.21 9.17
C ALA A 193 -4.39 16.42 8.60
N PHE A 194 -4.07 15.29 7.97
CA PHE A 194 -5.07 14.33 7.56
C PHE A 194 -5.46 13.47 8.78
N PHE A 195 -6.67 13.64 9.28
CA PHE A 195 -7.19 12.85 10.40
C PHE A 195 -7.91 11.61 9.93
N HIS A 196 -7.71 10.52 10.66
CA HIS A 196 -8.38 9.25 10.44
C HIS A 196 -8.77 8.59 11.77
N PRO A 197 -9.72 7.65 11.75
CA PRO A 197 -10.10 6.95 12.95
C PRO A 197 -8.98 6.04 13.49
N ARG A 198 -8.94 5.91 14.82
CA ARG A 198 -8.08 4.98 15.58
C ARG A 198 -8.87 4.35 16.73
N TYR A 199 -9.74 3.41 16.38
CA TYR A 199 -10.54 2.70 17.38
C TYR A 199 -9.69 1.77 18.26
N ASP A 200 -8.57 1.27 17.73
CA ASP A 200 -7.55 0.53 18.46
C ASP A 200 -6.99 1.33 19.65
N VAL A 201 -6.76 2.64 19.46
CA VAL A 201 -6.28 3.53 20.53
C VAL A 201 -7.36 3.76 21.58
N VAL A 202 -8.61 3.94 21.14
CA VAL A 202 -9.74 4.14 22.05
C VAL A 202 -10.03 2.91 22.87
N GLU A 203 -9.97 1.73 22.26
CA GLU A 203 -10.08 0.45 22.93
C GLU A 203 -8.95 0.26 23.94
N ALA A 204 -7.70 0.51 23.55
CA ALA A 204 -6.53 0.38 24.42
C ALA A 204 -6.52 1.36 25.60
N LEU A 205 -7.21 2.50 25.48
CA LEU A 205 -7.31 3.53 26.52
C LEU A 205 -8.66 3.54 27.24
N GLU A 206 -9.53 2.56 26.95
CA GLU A 206 -10.88 2.45 27.53
C GLU A 206 -11.73 3.73 27.39
N LEU A 207 -11.56 4.43 26.27
CA LEU A 207 -12.28 5.67 25.99
C LEU A 207 -13.63 5.38 25.30
N PRO A 208 -14.60 6.32 25.35
CA PRO A 208 -15.83 6.19 24.58
C PRO A 208 -15.57 6.12 23.06
N ILE A 209 -16.30 5.25 22.35
CA ILE A 209 -16.01 4.91 20.94
C ILE A 209 -15.98 6.12 19.99
N ASN A 210 -16.75 7.16 20.30
CA ASN A 210 -16.84 8.40 19.52
C ASN A 210 -15.54 9.22 19.54
N TYR A 211 -14.64 9.01 20.51
CA TYR A 211 -13.31 9.61 20.49
C TYR A 211 -12.49 9.10 19.30
N GLY A 212 -12.75 7.87 18.87
CA GLY A 212 -11.91 7.18 17.90
C GLY A 212 -11.96 7.81 16.52
N GLU A 213 -13.02 8.55 16.18
CA GLU A 213 -13.28 9.02 14.82
C GLU A 213 -12.25 10.00 14.26
N LYS A 214 -11.58 10.79 15.10
CA LYS A 214 -10.72 11.91 14.67
C LYS A 214 -9.47 12.11 15.52
N ILE A 215 -8.92 11.03 16.06
CA ILE A 215 -7.71 11.12 16.90
C ILE A 215 -6.45 10.68 16.17
N GLY A 216 -6.54 9.82 15.15
CA GLY A 216 -5.39 9.48 14.31
C GLY A 216 -5.05 10.61 13.36
N PHE A 217 -3.76 10.84 13.12
CA PHE A 217 -3.31 11.81 12.13
C PHE A 217 -2.14 11.28 11.30
N ALA A 218 -2.06 11.79 10.07
CA ALA A 218 -0.89 11.70 9.22
C ALA A 218 -0.61 13.08 8.61
N PHE A 219 0.64 13.52 8.62
CA PHE A 219 1.06 14.68 7.84
C PHE A 219 2.50 14.56 7.36
N THR A 220 2.71 15.06 6.15
CA THR A 220 4.05 15.25 5.58
C THR A 220 4.58 16.64 5.91
N VAL A 221 5.89 16.70 6.12
CA VAL A 221 6.65 17.93 6.34
C VAL A 221 7.73 18.02 5.27
N SER A 222 7.61 19.01 4.39
CA SER A 222 8.64 19.34 3.42
C SER A 222 9.59 20.38 4.00
N LEU A 223 10.88 20.12 3.91
CA LEU A 223 11.93 20.97 4.46
C LEU A 223 12.80 21.57 3.34
N SER A 224 13.43 22.70 3.62
CA SER A 224 14.35 23.36 2.68
C SER A 224 15.75 22.72 2.66
N GLU A 225 16.09 21.88 3.64
CA GLU A 225 17.36 21.17 3.74
C GLU A 225 17.15 19.65 3.76
N PRO A 226 18.17 18.86 3.36
CA PRO A 226 18.13 17.42 3.49
C PRO A 226 17.91 16.95 4.93
N ILE A 227 17.02 15.99 5.09
CA ILE A 227 16.66 15.42 6.38
C ILE A 227 17.79 14.57 6.93
N SER A 228 18.15 14.83 8.18
CA SER A 228 18.91 13.88 8.99
C SER A 228 17.93 12.94 9.71
N PRO A 229 18.27 11.65 9.94
CA PRO A 229 17.44 10.74 10.76
C PRO A 229 17.15 11.27 12.16
N ASN A 230 17.97 12.19 12.66
CA ASN A 230 17.80 12.80 13.97
C ASN A 230 16.92 14.04 13.83
N ILE A 231 15.66 13.90 14.25
CA ILE A 231 14.67 14.98 14.22
C ILE A 231 14.34 15.36 15.66
N GLU A 232 14.17 16.64 15.90
CA GLU A 232 13.61 17.11 17.14
C GLU A 232 12.13 17.44 16.96
N LEU A 233 11.29 16.74 17.70
CA LEU A 233 9.86 17.03 17.76
C LEU A 233 9.62 18.13 18.78
N MET A 234 8.96 19.20 18.34
CA MET A 234 8.50 20.32 19.16
C MET A 234 6.98 20.44 19.05
N TYR A 235 6.33 21.01 20.05
CA TYR A 235 4.91 21.32 19.97
C TYR A 235 4.61 22.71 20.54
N SER A 236 3.46 23.29 20.19
CA SER A 236 3.02 24.56 20.76
C SER A 236 1.63 24.46 21.36
N VAL A 237 1.45 25.07 22.53
CA VAL A 237 0.16 25.27 23.20
C VAL A 237 -0.11 26.77 23.29
N ASP A 238 -1.24 27.23 22.77
CA ASP A 238 -1.63 28.65 22.74
C ASP A 238 -0.56 29.62 22.21
N GLY A 239 0.23 29.17 21.23
CA GLY A 239 1.27 29.98 20.59
C GLY A 239 2.60 30.02 21.35
N THR A 240 2.66 29.40 22.54
CA THR A 240 3.92 29.17 23.27
C THR A 240 4.50 27.82 22.87
N PHE A 241 5.80 27.77 22.55
CA PHE A 241 6.48 26.54 22.15
C PHE A 241 7.00 25.79 23.37
N PHE A 242 6.83 24.48 23.38
CA PHE A 242 7.24 23.59 24.46
C PHE A 242 8.10 22.46 23.93
N THR A 243 8.99 21.98 24.81
CA THR A 243 9.77 20.72 24.77
C THR A 243 10.23 20.23 23.40
N GLY A 244 11.54 20.27 23.17
CA GLY A 244 12.20 19.47 22.15
C GLY A 244 12.46 18.05 22.63
N ALA A 245 11.98 17.05 21.89
CA ALA A 245 12.25 15.64 22.17
C ALA A 245 12.89 14.97 20.96
N ALA A 246 13.90 14.14 21.21
CA ALA A 246 14.62 13.42 20.17
C ALA A 246 13.73 12.33 19.58
N LEU A 247 13.57 12.38 18.26
CA LEU A 247 12.81 11.41 17.48
C LEU A 247 13.69 10.96 16.31
N LYS A 248 13.79 9.66 16.11
CA LYS A 248 14.56 9.11 15.00
C LYS A 248 13.63 8.78 13.83
N ALA A 249 13.75 9.50 12.73
CA ALA A 249 13.06 9.16 11.50
C ALA A 249 13.80 8.07 10.73
N GLU A 250 13.06 7.04 10.35
CA GLU A 250 13.58 5.88 9.64
C GLU A 250 13.46 6.09 8.13
N PRO A 251 14.47 5.72 7.31
CA PRO A 251 14.29 5.66 5.87
C PRO A 251 13.17 4.68 5.53
N PHE A 252 12.19 5.11 4.73
CA PHE A 252 11.13 4.19 4.30
C PHE A 252 11.69 3.15 3.32
N ARG A 253 11.80 1.89 3.76
CA ARG A 253 12.37 0.77 2.98
C ARG A 253 11.43 -0.43 2.83
N ARG A 254 10.15 -0.29 3.14
CA ARG A 254 9.22 -1.43 3.13
C ARG A 254 8.85 -1.81 1.69
N GLU A 255 8.87 -3.12 1.41
CA GLU A 255 8.67 -3.68 0.05
C GLU A 255 7.19 -3.84 -0.35
N GLU A 256 6.26 -3.50 0.55
CA GLU A 256 4.81 -3.72 0.41
C GLU A 256 4.00 -2.43 0.34
N THR A 257 2.75 -2.55 -0.09
CA THR A 257 1.75 -1.46 -0.18
C THR A 257 1.23 -1.00 1.18
N TRP A 258 1.85 -1.45 2.28
CA TRP A 258 1.45 -1.23 3.67
C TRP A 258 1.18 0.24 4.00
N LEU A 259 2.08 1.15 3.61
CA LEU A 259 1.91 2.57 3.90
C LEU A 259 0.72 3.15 3.14
N THR A 260 0.58 2.79 1.86
CA THR A 260 -0.56 3.16 1.03
C THR A 260 -1.87 2.67 1.66
N GLU A 261 -1.90 1.42 2.11
CA GLU A 261 -3.05 0.81 2.77
C GLU A 261 -3.42 1.56 4.05
N ILE A 262 -2.47 1.83 4.95
CA ILE A 262 -2.73 2.58 6.19
C ILE A 262 -3.29 3.97 5.90
N LEU A 263 -2.66 4.70 4.98
CA LEU A 263 -3.06 6.07 4.68
C LEU A 263 -4.42 6.15 3.98
N LEU A 264 -4.81 5.10 3.24
CA LEU A 264 -6.04 5.09 2.44
C LEU A 264 -7.20 4.30 3.06
N ALA A 265 -6.95 3.42 4.03
CA ALA A 265 -7.97 2.54 4.65
C ALA A 265 -9.18 3.31 5.20
N ASN A 266 -8.94 4.55 5.65
CA ASN A 266 -9.92 5.38 6.34
C ASN A 266 -10.25 6.69 5.60
N VAL A 267 -9.84 6.80 4.33
CA VAL A 267 -10.22 7.94 3.51
C VAL A 267 -11.66 7.76 3.08
N ASP A 268 -12.50 8.67 3.55
CA ASP A 268 -13.86 8.82 3.04
C ASP A 268 -13.83 9.59 1.72
N ILE A 269 -13.83 8.83 0.62
CA ILE A 269 -13.82 9.34 -0.75
C ILE A 269 -15.12 10.06 -1.15
N THR A 270 -16.24 9.78 -0.47
CA THR A 270 -17.51 10.45 -0.74
C THR A 270 -17.50 11.91 -0.27
N ASN A 271 -16.55 12.26 0.60
CA ASN A 271 -16.37 13.59 1.13
C ASN A 271 -15.25 14.34 0.41
N THR A 272 -15.55 14.87 -0.77
CA THR A 272 -14.61 15.62 -1.62
C THR A 272 -13.98 16.84 -0.91
N ALA A 273 -14.58 17.37 0.15
CA ALA A 273 -13.97 18.44 0.96
C ALA A 273 -12.64 18.01 1.64
N LYS A 274 -12.37 16.70 1.75
CA LYS A 274 -11.10 16.18 2.26
C LYS A 274 -10.01 16.09 1.19
N PHE A 275 -10.33 16.21 -0.09
CA PHE A 275 -9.37 16.04 -1.19
C PHE A 275 -8.19 17.02 -1.14
N PRO A 276 -8.35 18.32 -0.77
CA PRO A 276 -7.20 19.21 -0.62
C PRO A 276 -6.22 18.76 0.46
N LYS A 277 -6.72 18.20 1.58
CA LYS A 277 -5.85 17.66 2.64
C LYS A 277 -5.17 16.35 2.22
N LEU A 278 -5.91 15.50 1.52
CA LEU A 278 -5.37 14.29 0.91
C LEU A 278 -4.23 14.63 -0.05
N ALA A 279 -4.44 15.58 -0.96
CA ALA A 279 -3.46 16.07 -1.92
C ALA A 279 -2.25 16.76 -1.26
N LYS A 280 -2.46 17.45 -0.13
CA LYS A 280 -1.38 18.13 0.61
C LYS A 280 -0.49 17.17 1.40
N HIS A 281 -1.08 16.14 2.02
CA HIS A 281 -0.37 15.31 3.00
C HIS A 281 -0.24 13.83 2.62
N VAL A 282 -1.31 13.23 2.12
CA VAL A 282 -1.36 11.78 1.86
C VAL A 282 -0.80 11.44 0.48
N THR A 283 -1.21 12.17 -0.57
CA THR A 283 -0.74 11.93 -1.94
C THR A 283 0.79 12.04 -2.05
N PRO A 284 1.47 13.09 -1.53
CA PRO A 284 2.92 13.17 -1.59
C PRO A 284 3.58 12.01 -0.83
N ALA A 285 2.98 11.56 0.28
CA ALA A 285 3.52 10.45 1.04
C ALA A 285 3.51 9.15 0.23
N ILE A 286 2.37 8.84 -0.37
CA ILE A 286 2.18 7.64 -1.17
C ILE A 286 3.04 7.68 -2.43
N GLU A 287 3.04 8.81 -3.15
CA GLU A 287 3.83 8.97 -4.38
C GLU A 287 5.33 8.85 -4.12
N LYS A 288 5.86 9.48 -3.06
CA LYS A 288 7.29 9.41 -2.74
C LYS A 288 7.70 8.02 -2.28
N SER A 289 6.88 7.39 -1.44
CA SER A 289 7.05 5.98 -1.06
C SER A 289 7.08 5.08 -2.29
N TRP A 290 6.14 5.26 -3.21
CA TRP A 290 6.04 4.49 -4.45
C TRP A 290 7.23 4.71 -5.38
N LEU A 291 7.62 5.97 -5.64
CA LEU A 291 8.77 6.28 -6.50
C LEU A 291 10.09 5.81 -5.88
N GLY A 292 10.29 5.99 -4.57
CA GLY A 292 11.46 5.47 -3.87
C GLY A 292 11.59 3.96 -4.02
N ARG A 293 10.46 3.24 -3.93
CA ARG A 293 10.39 1.80 -4.21
C ARG A 293 10.77 1.47 -5.65
N LEU A 294 10.28 2.22 -6.64
CA LEU A 294 10.60 1.95 -8.05
C LEU A 294 12.06 2.28 -8.42
N GLN A 295 12.67 3.26 -7.74
CA GLN A 295 14.05 3.71 -7.97
C GLN A 295 15.11 2.84 -7.30
N ALA A 296 14.76 2.07 -6.27
CA ALA A 296 15.70 1.16 -5.62
C ALA A 296 16.26 0.13 -6.64
N PRO A 297 17.45 -0.45 -6.44
CA PRO A 297 17.97 -1.49 -7.33
C PRO A 297 16.98 -2.66 -7.46
N ASN A 298 16.64 -3.05 -8.68
CA ASN A 298 15.75 -4.18 -8.96
C ASN A 298 16.44 -5.16 -9.90
N ALA A 299 16.63 -6.41 -9.47
CA ALA A 299 17.18 -7.43 -10.33
C ALA A 299 16.10 -7.93 -11.29
N VAL A 300 16.45 -8.02 -12.57
CA VAL A 300 15.59 -8.58 -13.61
C VAL A 300 16.23 -9.86 -14.14
N ASN A 301 15.47 -10.94 -14.15
CA ASN A 301 15.90 -12.22 -14.72
C ASN A 301 14.96 -12.62 -15.87
N VAL A 302 15.53 -13.06 -16.98
CA VAL A 302 14.75 -13.48 -18.15
C VAL A 302 14.95 -14.97 -18.38
N LYS A 303 13.85 -15.71 -18.48
CA LYS A 303 13.87 -17.13 -18.83
C LYS A 303 13.04 -17.39 -20.08
N GLN A 304 13.65 -18.07 -21.05
CA GLN A 304 12.98 -18.54 -22.25
C GLN A 304 12.49 -19.98 -22.07
N PHE A 305 11.27 -20.26 -22.52
CA PHE A 305 10.72 -21.60 -22.69
C PHE A 305 10.50 -21.86 -24.19
N GLY A 306 11.03 -22.96 -24.69
CA GLY A 306 11.04 -23.28 -26.12
C GLY A 306 11.97 -22.40 -26.97
N ASN A 307 11.88 -22.56 -28.28
CA ASN A 307 12.65 -21.75 -29.23
C ASN A 307 11.98 -20.39 -29.42
N LYS A 308 12.78 -19.31 -29.45
CA LYS A 308 12.28 -17.97 -29.72
C LYS A 308 11.67 -17.91 -31.13
N VAL A 309 10.53 -17.25 -31.27
CA VAL A 309 9.97 -16.87 -32.58
C VAL A 309 10.94 -15.92 -33.28
N ALA A 310 11.42 -16.31 -34.47
CA ALA A 310 12.54 -15.61 -35.13
C ALA A 310 12.18 -14.19 -35.57
N ASN A 311 10.97 -14.00 -36.12
CA ASN A 311 10.46 -12.72 -36.63
C ASN A 311 8.98 -12.56 -36.24
N PRO A 312 8.67 -12.28 -34.97
CA PRO A 312 7.29 -12.17 -34.53
C PRO A 312 6.61 -10.95 -35.15
N LEU A 313 5.42 -11.15 -35.72
CA LEU A 313 4.57 -10.06 -36.22
C LEU A 313 4.00 -9.22 -35.08
N LEU A 314 3.90 -9.81 -33.89
CA LEU A 314 3.31 -9.21 -32.70
C LEU A 314 4.00 -9.72 -31.44
N SER A 315 4.17 -8.87 -30.43
CA SER A 315 4.57 -9.28 -29.09
C SER A 315 3.44 -9.03 -28.08
N LEU A 316 2.90 -10.09 -27.45
CA LEU A 316 1.97 -9.96 -26.33
C LEU A 316 2.74 -9.76 -25.03
N VAL A 317 2.49 -8.66 -24.34
CA VAL A 317 3.06 -8.34 -23.03
C VAL A 317 1.99 -8.55 -21.97
N ILE A 318 2.22 -9.52 -21.08
CA ILE A 318 1.22 -10.00 -20.13
C ILE A 318 1.77 -9.94 -18.70
N PRO A 319 1.41 -8.93 -17.89
CA PRO A 319 1.80 -8.86 -16.49
C PRO A 319 1.07 -9.92 -15.65
N ILE A 320 1.76 -10.49 -14.67
CA ILE A 320 1.30 -11.52 -13.73
C ILE A 320 1.53 -11.02 -12.31
N TYR A 321 0.45 -10.87 -11.55
CA TYR A 321 0.48 -10.48 -10.13
C TYR A 321 -0.58 -11.23 -9.33
N GLY A 322 -0.20 -11.84 -8.20
CA GLY A 322 -1.08 -12.58 -7.29
C GLY A 322 -1.64 -13.89 -7.85
N ARG A 323 -2.32 -13.84 -9.01
CA ARG A 323 -2.88 -14.99 -9.71
C ARG A 323 -2.16 -15.24 -11.01
N TYR A 324 -1.81 -16.51 -11.24
CA TYR A 324 -1.06 -16.95 -12.41
C TYR A 324 -1.68 -18.16 -13.11
N ASP A 325 -2.78 -18.68 -12.57
CA ASP A 325 -3.44 -19.88 -13.07
C ASP A 325 -4.06 -19.70 -14.47
N PHE A 326 -4.45 -18.47 -14.83
CA PHE A 326 -4.93 -18.12 -16.17
C PHE A 326 -3.90 -18.39 -17.28
N VAL A 327 -2.60 -18.46 -16.97
CA VAL A 327 -1.58 -18.84 -17.95
C VAL A 327 -1.84 -20.24 -18.51
N GLN A 328 -2.40 -21.16 -17.71
CA GLN A 328 -2.77 -22.50 -18.20
C GLN A 328 -3.91 -22.41 -19.22
N ILE A 329 -4.90 -21.56 -18.96
CA ILE A 329 -6.05 -21.34 -19.85
C ILE A 329 -5.57 -20.71 -21.15
N GLN A 330 -4.80 -19.62 -21.07
CA GLN A 330 -4.19 -18.96 -22.23
C GLN A 330 -3.40 -19.95 -23.07
N MET A 331 -2.46 -20.69 -22.47
CA MET A 331 -1.63 -21.66 -23.20
C MET A 331 -2.45 -22.77 -23.88
N SER A 332 -3.53 -23.23 -23.24
CA SER A 332 -4.42 -24.21 -23.84
C SER A 332 -5.09 -23.68 -25.12
N GLN A 333 -5.55 -22.42 -25.12
CA GLN A 333 -6.17 -21.80 -26.28
C GLN A 333 -5.14 -21.44 -27.35
N PHE A 334 -3.99 -20.90 -26.94
CA PHE A 334 -2.92 -20.47 -27.82
C PHE A 334 -2.32 -21.65 -28.60
N SER A 335 -2.27 -22.84 -27.99
CA SER A 335 -1.81 -24.06 -28.66
C SER A 335 -2.70 -24.54 -29.81
N LEU A 336 -3.94 -24.05 -29.88
CA LEU A 336 -4.93 -24.38 -30.90
C LEU A 336 -5.08 -23.28 -31.96
N ASP A 337 -4.29 -22.21 -31.88
CA ASP A 337 -4.38 -21.06 -32.76
C ASP A 337 -3.04 -20.82 -33.46
N SER A 338 -3.03 -20.93 -34.79
CA SER A 338 -1.80 -20.79 -35.58
C SER A 338 -1.28 -19.35 -35.62
N ASP A 339 -2.02 -18.37 -35.09
CA ASP A 339 -1.46 -17.03 -34.83
C ASP A 339 -0.16 -17.13 -34.00
N PHE A 340 -0.11 -18.06 -33.05
CA PHE A 340 1.01 -18.22 -32.11
C PHE A 340 2.29 -18.78 -32.73
N ASP A 341 2.27 -19.18 -34.00
CA ASP A 341 3.49 -19.44 -34.77
C ASP A 341 4.27 -18.14 -35.05
N ASN A 342 3.58 -17.00 -35.05
CA ASN A 342 4.12 -15.69 -35.43
C ASN A 342 4.03 -14.66 -34.29
N ILE A 343 3.58 -15.05 -33.10
CA ILE A 343 3.40 -14.16 -31.95
C ILE A 343 4.43 -14.50 -30.87
N GLU A 344 5.16 -13.49 -30.39
CA GLU A 344 5.99 -13.61 -29.20
C GLU A 344 5.15 -13.36 -27.95
N ILE A 345 5.18 -14.29 -26.98
CA ILE A 345 4.55 -14.09 -25.67
C ILE A 345 5.60 -13.72 -24.64
N VAL A 346 5.38 -12.60 -23.94
CA VAL A 346 6.21 -12.10 -22.84
C VAL A 346 5.37 -11.99 -21.58
N TYR A 347 5.49 -12.98 -20.69
CA TYR A 347 4.94 -12.87 -19.35
C TYR A 347 5.88 -12.08 -18.45
N VAL A 348 5.34 -11.14 -17.67
CA VAL A 348 6.10 -10.38 -16.69
C VAL A 348 5.58 -10.73 -15.31
N LEU A 349 6.37 -11.45 -14.51
CA LEU A 349 6.04 -11.67 -13.11
C LEU A 349 6.70 -10.60 -12.26
N ASP A 350 5.87 -9.78 -11.62
CA ASP A 350 6.30 -8.77 -10.66
C ASP A 350 5.84 -9.09 -9.22
N ASP A 351 5.35 -10.30 -8.95
CA ASP A 351 5.04 -10.78 -7.61
C ASP A 351 6.07 -11.84 -7.14
N PRO A 352 7.09 -11.44 -6.35
CA PRO A 352 8.13 -12.35 -5.88
C PRO A 352 7.58 -13.51 -5.04
N ARG A 353 6.44 -13.33 -4.36
CA ARG A 353 5.86 -14.32 -3.43
C ARG A 353 5.43 -15.59 -4.15
N ILE A 354 5.00 -15.47 -5.40
CA ILE A 354 4.51 -16.60 -6.21
C ILE A 354 5.54 -17.11 -7.22
N LYS A 355 6.77 -16.55 -7.23
CA LYS A 355 7.82 -16.87 -8.20
C LYS A 355 8.07 -18.36 -8.36
N HIS A 356 8.26 -19.09 -7.26
CA HIS A 356 8.55 -20.51 -7.34
C HIS A 356 7.41 -21.29 -8.01
N ALA A 357 6.18 -21.09 -7.53
CA ALA A 357 5.00 -21.78 -8.04
C ALA A 357 4.72 -21.44 -9.51
N PHE A 358 4.86 -20.16 -9.88
CA PHE A 358 4.73 -19.70 -11.25
C PHE A 358 5.72 -20.39 -12.20
N MET A 359 7.00 -20.46 -11.83
CA MET A 359 8.02 -21.09 -12.68
C MET A 359 7.82 -22.59 -12.87
N VAL A 360 7.26 -23.29 -11.88
CA VAL A 360 6.84 -24.69 -12.00
C VAL A 360 5.68 -24.80 -13.00
N THR A 361 4.67 -23.93 -12.89
CA THR A 361 3.57 -23.88 -13.85
C THR A 361 4.05 -23.57 -15.27
N CYS A 362 4.94 -22.60 -15.47
CA CYS A 362 5.52 -22.29 -16.77
C CYS A 362 6.19 -23.51 -17.42
N LYS A 363 6.94 -24.30 -16.63
CA LYS A 363 7.52 -25.54 -17.13
C LYS A 363 6.43 -26.53 -17.56
N GLY A 364 5.43 -26.76 -16.72
CA GLY A 364 4.35 -27.70 -17.00
C GLY A 364 3.51 -27.32 -18.22
N VAL A 365 3.14 -26.05 -18.38
CA VAL A 365 2.36 -25.59 -19.54
C VAL A 365 3.17 -25.68 -20.83
N PHE A 366 4.47 -25.37 -20.80
CA PHE A 366 5.33 -25.53 -21.98
C PHE A 366 5.46 -27.02 -22.38
N GLU A 367 5.69 -27.91 -21.42
CA GLU A 367 5.78 -29.36 -21.67
C GLU A 367 4.46 -29.94 -22.19
N THR A 368 3.32 -29.37 -21.80
CA THR A 368 1.99 -29.84 -22.19
C THR A 368 1.54 -29.31 -23.55
N PHE A 369 1.73 -28.01 -23.79
CA PHE A 369 1.12 -27.31 -24.93
C PHE A 369 2.12 -26.93 -26.02
N GLY A 370 3.42 -26.93 -25.73
CA GLY A 370 4.48 -26.67 -26.72
C GLY A 370 4.58 -25.23 -27.24
N VAL A 371 3.74 -24.31 -26.77
CA VAL A 371 3.75 -22.89 -27.19
C VAL A 371 4.98 -22.20 -26.57
N PRO A 372 5.88 -21.59 -27.37
CA PRO A 372 7.05 -20.90 -26.84
C PRO A 372 6.69 -19.57 -26.21
N PHE A 373 7.31 -19.24 -25.08
CA PHE A 373 7.13 -17.95 -24.41
C PHE A 373 8.34 -17.57 -23.57
N LYS A 374 8.41 -16.30 -23.21
CA LYS A 374 9.44 -15.72 -22.36
C LYS A 374 8.83 -15.26 -21.05
N VAL A 375 9.56 -15.44 -19.95
CA VAL A 375 9.22 -14.91 -18.64
C VAL A 375 10.27 -13.88 -18.23
N VAL A 376 9.81 -12.68 -17.89
CA VAL A 376 10.61 -11.61 -17.29
C VAL A 376 10.23 -11.52 -15.82
N LEU A 377 11.20 -11.76 -14.95
CA LEU A 377 11.03 -11.82 -13.50
C LEU A 377 11.56 -10.51 -12.90
N SER A 378 10.71 -9.83 -12.14
CA SER A 378 11.08 -8.70 -11.30
C SER A 378 11.12 -9.15 -9.84
N GLU A 379 12.15 -8.77 -9.08
CA GLU A 379 12.24 -9.05 -7.64
C GLU A 379 11.38 -8.09 -6.80
N ARG A 380 10.54 -7.27 -7.43
CA ARG A 380 9.52 -6.46 -6.76
C ARG A 380 8.29 -6.24 -7.61
N ASN A 381 7.19 -5.89 -6.96
CA ASN A 381 6.01 -5.41 -7.63
C ASN A 381 6.27 -3.98 -8.16
N LEU A 382 6.00 -3.80 -9.45
CA LEU A 382 6.22 -2.57 -10.19
C LEU A 382 4.89 -1.84 -10.49
N GLY A 383 3.77 -2.42 -10.03
CA GLY A 383 2.43 -2.07 -10.46
C GLY A 383 2.20 -2.44 -11.92
N TYR A 384 0.96 -2.27 -12.37
CA TYR A 384 0.56 -2.58 -13.74
C TYR A 384 1.38 -1.81 -14.78
N ALA A 385 1.55 -0.50 -14.58
CA ALA A 385 2.36 0.37 -15.44
C ALA A 385 3.81 -0.12 -15.55
N GLY A 386 4.48 -0.35 -14.41
CA GLY A 386 5.88 -0.74 -14.38
C GLY A 386 6.12 -2.16 -14.92
N ALA A 387 5.22 -3.10 -14.65
CA ALA A 387 5.30 -4.46 -15.18
C ALA A 387 5.15 -4.48 -16.71
N ASN A 388 4.19 -3.72 -17.27
CA ASN A 388 4.05 -3.57 -18.72
C ASN A 388 5.27 -2.89 -19.36
N ASN A 389 5.75 -1.78 -18.80
CA ASN A 389 6.97 -1.11 -19.27
C ASN A 389 8.16 -2.07 -19.31
N LEU A 390 8.34 -2.88 -18.26
CA LEU A 390 9.38 -3.90 -18.19
C LEU A 390 9.20 -4.97 -19.28
N GLY A 391 7.97 -5.42 -19.54
CA GLY A 391 7.67 -6.37 -20.59
C GLY A 391 7.94 -5.83 -22.00
N VAL A 392 7.51 -4.60 -22.28
CA VAL A 392 7.74 -3.92 -23.57
C VAL A 392 9.24 -3.77 -23.85
N SER A 393 10.06 -3.50 -22.82
CA SER A 393 11.51 -3.44 -22.99
C SER A 393 12.12 -4.78 -23.46
N HIS A 394 11.45 -5.91 -23.21
CA HIS A 394 11.87 -7.26 -23.61
C HIS A 394 11.09 -7.82 -24.80
N ALA A 395 10.07 -7.11 -25.29
CA ALA A 395 9.35 -7.42 -26.52
C ALA A 395 10.24 -7.14 -27.74
N SER A 396 10.17 -7.98 -28.77
CA SER A 396 11.04 -7.86 -29.94
C SER A 396 10.33 -7.50 -31.25
N SER A 397 9.00 -7.54 -31.29
CA SER A 397 8.23 -7.09 -32.45
C SER A 397 8.08 -5.57 -32.51
N GLU A 398 7.81 -5.05 -33.71
CA GLU A 398 7.40 -3.67 -33.94
C GLU A 398 6.01 -3.39 -33.35
N HIS A 399 5.11 -4.36 -33.39
CA HIS A 399 3.77 -4.26 -32.83
C HIS A 399 3.71 -4.93 -31.46
N ILE A 400 3.11 -4.26 -30.50
CA ILE A 400 2.93 -4.77 -29.14
C ILE A 400 1.45 -4.81 -28.78
N VAL A 401 1.05 -5.84 -28.04
CA VAL A 401 -0.24 -5.88 -27.34
C VAL A 401 0.02 -5.91 -25.85
N LEU A 402 -0.49 -4.90 -25.14
CA LEU A 402 -0.61 -4.94 -23.69
C LEU A 402 -1.88 -5.73 -23.38
N LEU A 403 -1.75 -6.82 -22.63
CA LEU A 403 -2.82 -7.80 -22.46
C LEU A 403 -2.90 -8.26 -21.01
N ASN A 404 -4.08 -8.22 -20.41
CA ASN A 404 -4.30 -8.80 -19.09
C ASN A 404 -4.19 -10.33 -19.12
N SER A 405 -3.72 -10.92 -18.03
CA SER A 405 -3.50 -12.37 -17.92
C SER A 405 -4.78 -13.22 -18.01
N ASP A 406 -5.93 -12.62 -17.74
CA ASP A 406 -7.28 -13.20 -17.77
C ASP A 406 -8.09 -12.82 -19.02
N VAL A 407 -7.42 -12.30 -20.05
CA VAL A 407 -8.00 -12.08 -21.39
C VAL A 407 -7.69 -13.26 -22.30
N ILE A 408 -8.74 -13.80 -22.93
CA ILE A 408 -8.66 -14.93 -23.86
C ILE A 408 -9.45 -14.66 -25.15
N PRO A 409 -8.96 -15.12 -26.32
CA PRO A 409 -9.70 -15.01 -27.56
C PRO A 409 -11.04 -15.74 -27.55
N LYS A 410 -12.10 -15.12 -28.09
CA LYS A 410 -13.40 -15.78 -28.27
C LYS A 410 -13.37 -16.87 -29.37
N LYS A 411 -12.43 -16.75 -30.31
CA LYS A 411 -12.15 -17.72 -31.39
C LYS A 411 -10.70 -17.53 -31.85
N SER A 412 -10.17 -18.44 -32.66
CA SER A 412 -8.85 -18.32 -33.27
C SER A 412 -8.72 -17.10 -34.18
N HIS A 413 -7.48 -16.66 -34.42
CA HIS A 413 -7.09 -15.56 -35.33
C HIS A 413 -7.44 -14.14 -34.88
N GLN A 414 -7.87 -13.96 -33.64
CA GLN A 414 -8.32 -12.65 -33.14
C GLN A 414 -7.17 -11.64 -33.06
N PHE A 415 -5.96 -12.07 -32.70
CA PHE A 415 -4.80 -11.18 -32.57
C PHE A 415 -4.29 -10.70 -33.93
N LEU A 416 -4.13 -11.60 -34.92
CA LEU A 416 -3.72 -11.19 -36.26
C LEU A 416 -4.82 -10.41 -36.99
N THR A 417 -6.11 -10.67 -36.72
CA THR A 417 -7.21 -9.81 -37.22
C THR A 417 -7.10 -8.39 -36.65
N LEU A 418 -6.81 -8.26 -35.36
CA LEU A 418 -6.61 -6.95 -34.71
C LEU A 418 -5.40 -6.21 -35.33
N LEU A 419 -4.30 -6.92 -35.55
CA LEU A 419 -3.11 -6.38 -36.22
C LEU A 419 -3.42 -5.90 -37.63
N GLN A 420 -4.12 -6.72 -38.43
CA GLN A 420 -4.51 -6.35 -39.78
C GLN A 420 -5.41 -5.11 -39.81
N GLN A 421 -6.37 -5.00 -38.88
CA GLN A 421 -7.20 -3.80 -38.75
C GLN A 421 -6.37 -2.56 -38.39
N PHE A 422 -5.41 -2.68 -37.48
CA PHE A 422 -4.53 -1.59 -37.08
C PHE A 422 -3.65 -1.08 -38.22
N GLU A 423 -3.02 -1.99 -38.98
CA GLU A 423 -2.15 -1.63 -40.12
C GLU A 423 -2.93 -0.93 -41.25
N ASN A 424 -4.21 -1.29 -41.44
CA ASN A 424 -5.07 -0.68 -42.45
C ASN A 424 -5.76 0.61 -41.99
N ALA A 425 -5.76 0.91 -40.68
CA ALA A 425 -6.46 2.04 -40.13
C ALA A 425 -5.61 3.31 -40.17
N GLU A 426 -6.09 4.34 -40.89
CA GLU A 426 -5.36 5.60 -40.99
C GLU A 426 -5.29 6.32 -39.64
N SER A 427 -4.09 6.73 -39.26
CA SER A 427 -3.82 7.58 -38.08
C SER A 427 -4.32 7.03 -36.74
N VAL A 428 -4.54 5.71 -36.61
CA VAL A 428 -4.80 5.07 -35.31
C VAL A 428 -3.47 4.87 -34.57
N GLY A 429 -3.41 5.29 -33.31
CA GLY A 429 -2.26 5.06 -32.42
C GLY A 429 -2.49 3.86 -31.52
N ILE A 430 -3.69 3.71 -30.96
CA ILE A 430 -4.06 2.55 -30.15
C ILE A 430 -5.36 1.95 -30.70
N LEU A 431 -5.35 0.65 -30.93
CA LEU A 431 -6.54 -0.14 -31.25
C LEU A 431 -6.78 -1.19 -30.16
N SER A 432 -7.98 -1.22 -29.59
CA SER A 432 -8.42 -2.30 -28.70
C SER A 432 -9.40 -3.24 -29.42
N GLY A 433 -9.61 -4.43 -28.89
CA GLY A 433 -10.73 -5.30 -29.27
C GLY A 433 -11.93 -5.08 -28.34
N THR A 434 -13.11 -5.55 -28.75
CA THR A 434 -14.26 -5.63 -27.86
C THR A 434 -14.00 -6.68 -26.78
N LEU A 435 -14.07 -6.29 -25.51
CA LEU A 435 -14.00 -7.22 -24.37
C LEU A 435 -15.39 -7.57 -23.88
N LEU A 436 -15.61 -8.87 -23.66
CA LEU A 436 -16.86 -9.45 -23.23
C LEU A 436 -16.71 -10.14 -21.87
N TYR A 437 -17.78 -10.10 -21.10
CA TYR A 437 -17.99 -11.05 -20.02
C TYR A 437 -18.27 -12.45 -20.58
N GLU A 438 -18.15 -13.48 -19.74
CA GLU A 438 -18.36 -14.89 -20.09
C GLU A 438 -19.77 -15.18 -20.64
N ASP A 439 -20.76 -14.34 -20.30
CA ASP A 439 -22.14 -14.42 -20.78
C ASP A 439 -22.38 -13.71 -22.13
N ASN A 440 -21.31 -13.22 -22.78
CA ASN A 440 -21.32 -12.41 -24.01
C ASN A 440 -21.95 -11.02 -23.87
N THR A 441 -22.12 -10.51 -22.65
CA THR A 441 -22.39 -9.09 -22.45
C THR A 441 -21.11 -8.27 -22.60
N ILE A 442 -21.26 -7.02 -23.04
CA ILE A 442 -20.15 -6.10 -23.26
C ILE A 442 -19.52 -5.73 -21.93
N GLN A 443 -18.21 -5.82 -21.82
CA GLN A 443 -17.45 -5.25 -20.72
C GLN A 443 -16.72 -3.98 -21.16
N HIS A 444 -16.19 -3.96 -22.38
CA HIS A 444 -15.49 -2.83 -22.94
C HIS A 444 -15.66 -2.73 -24.46
N GLN A 445 -16.07 -1.55 -24.94
CA GLN A 445 -16.11 -1.15 -26.35
C GLN A 445 -15.67 0.32 -26.48
N GLY A 446 -14.52 0.65 -25.88
CA GLY A 446 -14.08 2.04 -25.67
C GLY A 446 -14.48 2.58 -24.29
N MET A 447 -13.86 3.70 -23.92
CA MET A 447 -14.17 4.48 -22.72
C MET A 447 -14.53 5.92 -23.09
N GLU A 448 -15.37 6.52 -22.27
CA GLU A 448 -15.74 7.93 -22.29
C GLU A 448 -15.36 8.59 -20.97
N TYR A 449 -14.81 9.80 -21.05
CA TYR A 449 -14.55 10.64 -19.89
C TYR A 449 -15.85 11.30 -19.44
N MET A 450 -16.22 11.06 -18.19
CA MET A 450 -17.38 11.69 -17.59
C MET A 450 -17.06 12.22 -16.20
N GLN A 451 -17.69 13.34 -15.85
CA GLN A 451 -17.66 13.81 -14.47
C GLN A 451 -18.63 12.97 -13.64
N ASP A 452 -18.13 12.39 -12.55
CA ASP A 452 -18.97 11.68 -11.59
C ASP A 452 -19.73 12.69 -10.72
N PRO A 453 -21.08 12.68 -10.70
CA PRO A 453 -21.87 13.55 -9.83
C PRO A 453 -21.52 13.42 -8.34
N SER A 454 -21.03 12.24 -7.93
CA SER A 454 -20.60 11.93 -6.56
C SER A 454 -19.22 12.54 -6.23
N HIS A 455 -18.42 12.85 -7.26
CA HIS A 455 -17.09 13.43 -7.14
C HIS A 455 -16.91 14.62 -8.10
N PRO A 456 -17.57 15.76 -7.84
CA PRO A 456 -17.54 16.91 -8.75
C PRO A 456 -16.12 17.39 -9.04
N GLY A 457 -15.83 17.66 -10.31
CA GLY A 457 -14.52 18.13 -10.76
C GLY A 457 -13.49 17.02 -11.00
N MET A 458 -13.87 15.74 -10.90
CA MET A 458 -13.02 14.60 -11.24
C MET A 458 -13.51 13.92 -12.52
N TRP A 459 -12.59 13.61 -13.43
CA TRP A 459 -12.87 12.84 -14.64
C TRP A 459 -12.74 11.34 -14.36
N MET A 460 -13.78 10.58 -14.69
CA MET A 460 -13.85 9.14 -14.55
C MET A 460 -13.93 8.45 -15.91
N ASN A 461 -13.39 7.24 -15.97
CA ASN A 461 -13.48 6.37 -17.15
C ASN A 461 -14.77 5.57 -17.10
N TYR A 462 -15.70 5.88 -17.99
CA TYR A 462 -16.93 5.13 -18.16
C TYR A 462 -16.85 4.19 -19.36
N HIS A 463 -17.45 3.02 -19.25
CA HIS A 463 -17.54 2.02 -20.32
C HIS A 463 -18.96 2.02 -20.88
N PRO A 464 -19.20 2.61 -22.07
CA PRO A 464 -20.52 2.60 -22.69
C PRO A 464 -21.04 1.18 -22.90
N GLN A 465 -22.34 1.00 -22.66
CA GLN A 465 -23.04 -0.29 -22.86
C GLN A 465 -22.49 -1.46 -22.03
N LYS A 466 -21.72 -1.19 -20.96
CA LYS A 466 -21.25 -2.24 -20.04
C LYS A 466 -22.43 -3.03 -19.46
N GLY A 467 -22.34 -4.36 -19.55
CA GLY A 467 -23.40 -5.30 -19.17
C GLY A 467 -24.51 -5.49 -20.21
N PHE A 468 -24.49 -4.76 -21.34
CA PHE A 468 -25.48 -4.92 -22.39
C PHE A 468 -25.15 -6.13 -23.29
N PRO A 469 -26.13 -6.92 -23.75
CA PRO A 469 -25.86 -8.03 -24.66
C PRO A 469 -25.32 -7.57 -26.01
N LEU A 470 -24.15 -8.07 -26.42
CA LEU A 470 -23.53 -7.73 -27.70
C LEU A 470 -24.45 -8.03 -28.90
N SER A 471 -25.28 -9.08 -28.81
CA SER A 471 -26.20 -9.46 -29.89
C SER A 471 -27.29 -8.43 -30.17
N LEU A 472 -27.47 -7.43 -29.30
CA LEU A 472 -28.45 -6.36 -29.42
C LEU A 472 -27.84 -5.03 -29.84
N THR A 473 -26.51 -4.98 -30.08
CA THR A 473 -25.81 -3.77 -30.51
C THR A 473 -25.55 -3.80 -32.01
N GLU A 474 -25.43 -2.63 -32.62
CA GLU A 474 -25.05 -2.52 -34.04
C GLU A 474 -23.62 -3.04 -34.26
N SER A 475 -23.43 -3.77 -35.36
CA SER A 475 -22.09 -4.22 -35.77
C SER A 475 -21.33 -3.07 -36.42
N PHE A 476 -20.03 -2.99 -36.14
CA PHE A 476 -19.13 -2.01 -36.75
C PHE A 476 -17.75 -2.65 -36.94
N ASP A 477 -16.95 -2.07 -37.83
CA ASP A 477 -15.58 -2.54 -38.10
C ASP A 477 -14.60 -1.97 -37.06
N ILE A 478 -14.37 -0.66 -37.14
CA ILE A 478 -13.59 0.13 -36.17
C ILE A 478 -14.41 1.36 -35.78
N LYS A 479 -14.45 1.66 -34.48
CA LYS A 479 -15.09 2.85 -33.92
C LYS A 479 -14.06 3.67 -33.14
N GLU A 480 -14.08 4.99 -33.30
CA GLU A 480 -13.26 5.90 -32.49
C GLU A 480 -13.74 5.92 -31.04
N ALA A 481 -12.79 5.99 -30.10
CA ALA A 481 -13.03 6.07 -28.67
C ALA A 481 -12.23 7.22 -28.05
N GLN A 482 -12.66 7.73 -26.90
CA GLN A 482 -11.89 8.74 -26.17
C GLN A 482 -10.65 8.09 -25.52
N ALA A 483 -10.83 6.91 -24.95
CA ALA A 483 -9.78 6.04 -24.43
C ALA A 483 -10.17 4.56 -24.57
N VAL A 484 -9.22 3.66 -24.32
CA VAL A 484 -9.47 2.21 -24.20
C VAL A 484 -8.79 1.67 -22.93
N THR A 485 -9.27 0.54 -22.41
CA THR A 485 -8.71 -0.05 -21.19
C THR A 485 -7.36 -0.72 -21.45
N GLY A 486 -6.49 -0.71 -20.43
CA GLY A 486 -5.19 -1.40 -20.47
C GLY A 486 -5.28 -2.90 -20.68
N ALA A 487 -6.45 -3.51 -20.41
CA ALA A 487 -6.65 -4.95 -20.53
C ALA A 487 -6.38 -5.51 -21.94
N LEU A 488 -6.55 -4.70 -22.99
CA LEU A 488 -6.17 -5.03 -24.36
C LEU A 488 -5.85 -3.74 -25.15
N MET A 489 -4.58 -3.51 -25.46
CA MET A 489 -4.13 -2.38 -26.28
C MET A 489 -3.11 -2.81 -27.32
N LEU A 490 -3.44 -2.68 -28.60
CA LEU A 490 -2.49 -2.81 -29.70
C LEU A 490 -1.95 -1.43 -30.11
N MET A 491 -0.62 -1.33 -30.24
CA MET A 491 0.06 -0.16 -30.80
C MET A 491 1.46 -0.53 -31.31
N THR A 492 2.16 0.42 -31.94
CA THR A 492 3.57 0.23 -32.27
C THR A 492 4.45 0.45 -31.02
N LYS A 493 5.49 -0.36 -30.90
CA LYS A 493 6.51 -0.24 -29.85
C LYS A 493 7.17 1.13 -29.90
N GLN A 494 7.46 1.64 -31.10
CA GLN A 494 8.09 2.95 -31.25
C GLN A 494 7.19 4.06 -30.68
N GLN A 495 5.89 4.08 -31.01
CA GLN A 495 4.97 5.06 -30.44
C GLN A 495 4.90 4.95 -28.92
N TYR A 496 4.87 3.73 -28.37
CA TYR A 496 4.86 3.52 -26.92
C TYR A 496 6.10 4.16 -26.27
N LEU A 497 7.27 3.98 -26.87
CA LEU A 497 8.52 4.58 -26.39
C LEU A 497 8.54 6.10 -26.57
N ASP A 498 8.06 6.62 -27.70
CA ASP A 498 8.04 8.05 -28.02
C ASP A 498 7.19 8.84 -27.02
N VAL A 499 6.09 8.26 -26.55
CA VAL A 499 5.22 8.87 -25.53
C VAL A 499 5.66 8.57 -24.09
N GLY A 500 6.77 7.85 -23.90
CA GLY A 500 7.33 7.50 -22.60
C GLY A 500 6.62 6.35 -21.87
N GLY A 501 5.83 5.54 -22.58
CA GLY A 501 5.13 4.37 -22.06
C GLY A 501 4.09 4.70 -20.99
N PHE A 502 3.75 3.69 -20.17
CA PHE A 502 2.87 3.91 -19.03
C PHE A 502 3.55 4.79 -17.98
N ASP A 503 2.80 5.76 -17.43
CA ASP A 503 3.29 6.58 -16.32
C ASP A 503 3.31 5.75 -15.04
N ILE A 504 4.52 5.45 -14.54
CA ILE A 504 4.73 4.68 -13.31
C ILE A 504 4.27 5.43 -12.05
N GLY A 505 3.85 6.69 -12.15
CA GLY A 505 3.28 7.45 -11.04
C GLY A 505 1.85 7.05 -10.66
N TYR A 506 1.14 6.27 -11.49
CA TYR A 506 -0.10 5.61 -11.10
C TYR A 506 0.24 4.41 -10.20
N ILE A 507 -0.18 4.50 -8.94
CA ILE A 507 0.23 3.53 -7.91
C ILE A 507 -0.56 2.25 -8.10
N LEU A 508 0.14 1.11 -8.27
CA LEU A 508 -0.38 -0.24 -8.52
C LEU A 508 -1.18 -0.45 -9.81
N GLY A 509 -2.04 0.47 -10.21
CA GLY A 509 -2.87 0.41 -11.41
C GLY A 509 -4.05 1.40 -11.36
N ASP A 510 -4.94 1.32 -12.34
CA ASP A 510 -6.02 2.25 -12.64
C ASP A 510 -5.56 3.65 -13.12
N PHE A 511 -6.19 4.10 -14.21
CA PHE A 511 -5.94 5.36 -14.93
C PHE A 511 -4.63 5.49 -15.71
N GLU A 512 -3.67 4.57 -15.59
CA GLU A 512 -2.48 4.55 -16.46
C GLU A 512 -2.83 4.30 -17.93
N ASP A 513 -3.91 3.56 -18.19
CA ASP A 513 -4.46 3.29 -19.52
C ASP A 513 -5.04 4.55 -20.19
N SER A 514 -5.82 5.30 -19.41
CA SER A 514 -6.32 6.62 -19.78
C SER A 514 -5.19 7.61 -20.03
N ASP A 515 -4.18 7.67 -19.15
CA ASP A 515 -3.00 8.51 -19.33
C ASP A 515 -2.26 8.20 -20.64
N LEU A 516 -2.04 6.91 -20.93
CA LEU A 516 -1.40 6.49 -22.17
C LEU A 516 -2.23 6.89 -23.40
N CYS A 517 -3.56 6.74 -23.35
CA CYS A 517 -4.45 7.21 -24.40
C CYS A 517 -4.30 8.72 -24.63
N MET A 518 -4.28 9.53 -23.56
CA MET A 518 -4.08 10.99 -23.66
C MET A 518 -2.73 11.35 -24.27
N LYS A 519 -1.65 10.71 -23.84
CA LYS A 519 -0.32 10.91 -24.42
C LYS A 519 -0.29 10.60 -25.91
N VAL A 520 -0.89 9.48 -26.33
CA VAL A 520 -0.97 9.11 -27.76
C VAL A 520 -1.83 10.10 -28.54
N ARG A 521 -2.97 10.55 -28.01
CA ARG A 521 -3.80 11.57 -28.66
C ARG A 521 -3.05 12.88 -28.91
N ASN A 522 -2.20 13.29 -27.97
CA ASN A 522 -1.37 14.49 -28.11
C ASN A 522 -0.30 14.39 -29.22
N THR A 523 -0.08 13.21 -29.80
CA THR A 523 0.72 13.03 -31.02
C THR A 523 -0.08 13.20 -32.32
N GLY A 524 -1.36 13.55 -32.23
CA GLY A 524 -2.27 13.67 -33.38
C GLY A 524 -2.85 12.33 -33.85
N LYS A 525 -2.77 11.28 -33.04
CA LYS A 525 -3.22 9.93 -33.36
C LYS A 525 -4.54 9.62 -32.67
N ARG A 526 -5.35 8.75 -33.29
CA ARG A 526 -6.68 8.35 -32.80
C ARG A 526 -6.60 7.14 -31.89
N ILE A 527 -7.56 7.04 -30.98
CA ILE A 527 -7.80 5.84 -30.16
C ILE A 527 -9.06 5.17 -30.70
N ALA A 528 -9.03 3.86 -30.88
CA ALA A 528 -10.14 3.15 -31.50
C ALA A 528 -10.36 1.76 -30.89
N VAL A 529 -11.56 1.22 -31.14
CA VAL A 529 -11.96 -0.13 -30.78
C VAL A 529 -12.45 -0.89 -32.01
N SER A 530 -12.09 -2.16 -32.12
CA SER A 530 -12.58 -3.08 -33.12
C SER A 530 -13.89 -3.73 -32.67
N GLY A 531 -14.90 -3.71 -33.55
CA GLY A 531 -16.14 -4.45 -33.41
C GLY A 531 -16.10 -5.84 -34.06
N LEU A 532 -15.01 -6.18 -34.77
CA LEU A 532 -14.79 -7.52 -35.32
C LEU A 532 -14.03 -8.43 -34.36
N VAL A 533 -13.12 -7.83 -33.59
CA VAL A 533 -12.27 -8.55 -32.64
C VAL A 533 -12.95 -8.65 -31.29
N HIS A 534 -13.17 -9.89 -30.84
CA HIS A 534 -13.87 -10.18 -29.58
C HIS A 534 -13.00 -11.07 -28.69
N MET A 535 -12.77 -10.62 -27.48
CA MET A 535 -12.06 -11.37 -26.44
C MET A 535 -12.94 -11.48 -25.20
N TYR A 536 -12.84 -12.59 -24.48
CA TYR A 536 -13.38 -12.68 -23.12
C TYR A 536 -12.34 -12.13 -22.15
N HIS A 537 -12.79 -11.32 -21.20
CA HIS A 537 -11.97 -10.87 -20.08
C HIS A 537 -12.68 -11.30 -18.81
N LEU A 538 -12.11 -12.30 -18.14
CA LEU A 538 -12.75 -13.05 -17.04
C LEU A 538 -12.70 -12.29 -15.69
N GLU A 539 -12.82 -10.96 -15.78
CA GLU A 539 -12.80 -10.01 -14.68
C GLU A 539 -13.96 -10.29 -13.70
N ARG A 540 -13.59 -10.73 -12.49
CA ARG A 540 -14.38 -11.04 -11.27
C ARG A 540 -13.73 -12.15 -10.45
N LEU A 541 -12.81 -12.90 -11.06
CA LEU A 541 -12.03 -13.95 -10.42
C LEU A 541 -10.67 -13.45 -9.87
N SER A 542 -10.11 -12.38 -10.44
CA SER A 542 -8.83 -11.76 -10.03
C SER A 542 -8.99 -10.67 -8.95
N GLN A 543 -10.18 -10.09 -8.83
CA GLN A 543 -10.53 -9.14 -7.78
C GLN A 543 -11.67 -9.72 -6.94
N SER A 544 -11.36 -10.24 -5.75
CA SER A 544 -12.38 -10.78 -4.85
C SER A 544 -13.44 -9.69 -4.56
N LEU A 545 -14.69 -9.93 -5.00
CA LEU A 545 -15.90 -9.20 -4.60
C LEU A 545 -16.26 -9.47 -3.12
N VAL A 546 -15.27 -9.38 -2.24
CA VAL A 546 -15.48 -9.39 -0.80
C VAL A 546 -15.41 -7.94 -0.35
N SER A 547 -16.58 -7.42 -0.01
CA SER A 547 -16.79 -6.30 0.90
C SER A 547 -15.71 -6.27 1.99
N GLY A 548 -14.72 -5.38 1.87
CA GLY A 548 -13.64 -5.27 2.86
C GLY A 548 -12.40 -4.45 2.46
N ASN A 549 -12.03 -4.35 1.18
CA ASN A 549 -10.83 -3.61 0.78
C ASN A 549 -11.15 -2.17 0.32
N THR A 550 -11.58 -1.32 1.27
CA THR A 550 -11.89 0.12 1.06
C THR A 550 -10.74 0.91 0.43
N TRP A 551 -9.50 0.57 0.76
CA TRP A 551 -8.33 1.35 0.36
C TRP A 551 -7.97 1.24 -1.13
N LYS A 552 -8.27 0.11 -1.80
CA LYS A 552 -7.98 -0.05 -3.24
C LYS A 552 -8.88 0.83 -4.08
N HIS A 553 -10.18 0.85 -3.75
CA HIS A 553 -11.11 1.77 -4.39
C HIS A 553 -10.72 3.23 -4.13
N THR A 554 -10.30 3.55 -2.90
CA THR A 554 -9.72 4.86 -2.59
C THR A 554 -8.49 5.17 -3.45
N LEU A 555 -7.60 4.20 -3.64
CA LEU A 555 -6.42 4.37 -4.48
C LEU A 555 -6.81 4.66 -5.94
N SER A 556 -7.80 3.97 -6.49
CA SER A 556 -8.35 4.27 -7.81
C SER A 556 -8.85 5.71 -7.89
N MET A 557 -9.50 6.23 -6.84
CA MET A 557 -9.92 7.64 -6.79
C MET A 557 -8.72 8.60 -6.71
N VAL A 558 -7.68 8.29 -5.94
CA VAL A 558 -6.44 9.09 -5.88
C VAL A 558 -5.76 9.15 -7.25
N ASN A 559 -5.69 8.02 -7.94
CA ASN A 559 -5.18 7.93 -9.31
C ASN A 559 -6.07 8.71 -10.30
N GLY A 560 -7.40 8.68 -10.14
CA GLY A 560 -8.34 9.51 -10.90
C GLY A 560 -8.16 11.02 -10.68
N LEU A 561 -7.90 11.45 -9.44
CA LEU A 561 -7.56 12.84 -9.13
C LEU A 561 -6.22 13.25 -9.76
N ARG A 562 -5.21 12.38 -9.70
CA ARG A 562 -3.93 12.60 -10.38
C ARG A 562 -4.13 12.76 -11.89
N HIS A 563 -4.90 11.87 -12.51
CA HIS A 563 -5.24 11.94 -13.93
C HIS A 563 -5.96 13.26 -14.28
N THR A 564 -6.98 13.62 -13.50
CA THR A 564 -7.73 14.87 -13.65
C THR A 564 -6.79 16.08 -13.58
N ASN A 565 -5.97 16.17 -12.53
CA ASN A 565 -5.04 17.29 -12.36
C ASN A 565 -4.01 17.40 -13.50
N LYS A 566 -3.62 16.27 -14.08
CA LYS A 566 -2.66 16.19 -15.18
C LYS A 566 -3.26 16.58 -16.53
N TRP A 567 -4.51 16.20 -16.78
CA TRP A 567 -5.11 16.24 -18.12
C TRP A 567 -6.41 17.06 -18.23
N ASN A 568 -6.80 17.83 -17.22
CA ASN A 568 -8.12 18.47 -17.18
C ASN A 568 -8.47 19.22 -18.47
N ASN A 569 -7.57 20.09 -18.94
CA ASN A 569 -7.81 20.93 -20.12
C ASN A 569 -7.90 20.09 -21.40
N GLU A 570 -7.06 19.07 -21.52
CA GLU A 570 -7.05 18.17 -22.66
C GLU A 570 -8.29 17.28 -22.70
N VAL A 571 -8.74 16.78 -21.54
CA VAL A 571 -9.97 15.99 -21.42
C VAL A 571 -11.18 16.85 -21.79
N GLU A 572 -11.26 18.10 -21.33
CA GLU A 572 -12.32 19.04 -21.74
C GLU A 572 -12.38 19.18 -23.27
N ASN A 573 -11.22 19.30 -23.93
CA ASN A 573 -11.16 19.37 -25.40
C ASN A 573 -11.60 18.06 -26.07
N VAL A 574 -11.22 16.89 -25.52
CA VAL A 574 -11.63 15.58 -26.05
C VAL A 574 -13.15 15.39 -25.92
N VAL A 575 -13.73 15.78 -24.79
CA VAL A 575 -15.18 15.71 -24.56
C VAL A 575 -15.92 16.69 -25.46
N ALA A 576 -15.43 17.93 -25.61
CA ALA A 576 -16.05 18.95 -26.46
C ALA A 576 -15.93 18.66 -27.96
N GLY A 577 -14.86 17.98 -28.40
CA GLY A 577 -14.63 17.59 -29.78
C GLY A 577 -15.54 16.46 -30.30
N ASN A 578 -16.35 15.86 -29.43
CA ASN A 578 -17.38 14.87 -29.80
C ASN A 578 -18.76 15.50 -30.07
N GLY A 579 -18.80 16.79 -30.43
CA GLY A 579 -20.00 17.54 -30.81
C GLY A 579 -20.19 17.70 -32.31
#